data_AF-A0A8J1LZ45-F1
#
_entry.id   AF-A0A8J1LZ45-F1
#
_cell.length_a   1.000
_cell.length_b   1.000
_cell.length_c   1.000
_cell.angle_alpha   90.00
_cell.angle_beta   90.00
_cell.angle_gamma   90.00
#
_symmetry.space_group_name_H-M   'P 1'
#
loop_
_entity.id
_entity.type
_entity.pdbx_description
1 polymer ?
#
loop_
_entity_poly.entity_id
_entity_poly.type
_entity_poly.pdbx_seq_one_letter_code
_entity_poly.pdbx_strand_id
1 'polypeptide(L)'
;MLYKMATRRYPFSQNSIQKLIHSVMYEQPPFPVNLSSDFRELLQELLEKNPNKRLGTTGDIRQHRFYQSVDWTALENMKISPPAKPRAIPAVETNVIQKELLSFLEDMEFISASGGSTMIQDLAFLSPSWKI
;
A
#
# COMPACT_ATOMS: atom_id res chain seq x y z
N MET A 1 -5.50 -3.51 2.03
CA MET A 1 -5.02 -2.32 2.76
C MET A 1 -6.12 -1.41 3.29
N LEU A 2 -7.19 -1.13 2.53
CA LEU A 2 -8.31 -0.26 2.96
C LEU A 2 -8.88 -0.59 4.36
N TYR A 3 -9.15 -1.86 4.62
CA TYR A 3 -9.60 -2.33 5.94
C TYR A 3 -8.69 -1.85 7.08
N LYS A 4 -7.36 -1.97 6.91
CA LYS A 4 -6.37 -1.56 7.92
C LYS A 4 -6.35 -0.05 8.13
N MET A 5 -6.53 0.74 7.08
CA MET A 5 -6.59 2.20 7.21
C MET A 5 -7.81 2.65 8.03
N ALA A 6 -8.97 2.02 7.80
CA ALA A 6 -10.20 2.34 8.53
C ALA A 6 -10.26 1.77 9.95
N THR A 7 -9.72 0.58 10.19
CA THR A 7 -9.88 -0.14 11.47
C THR A 7 -8.62 -0.22 12.32
N ARG A 8 -7.46 0.19 11.77
CA ARG A 8 -6.12 -0.01 12.34
C ARG A 8 -5.74 -1.48 12.58
N ARG A 9 -6.47 -2.43 12.00
CA ARG A 9 -6.27 -3.88 12.17
C ARG A 9 -6.15 -4.58 10.82
N TYR A 10 -5.62 -5.80 10.82
CA TYR A 10 -5.67 -6.64 9.62
C TYR A 10 -7.06 -7.30 9.51
N PRO A 11 -7.59 -7.52 8.29
CA PRO A 11 -8.87 -8.19 8.10
C PRO A 11 -8.82 -9.64 8.60
N PHE A 12 -7.68 -10.31 8.45
CA PHE A 12 -7.44 -11.65 8.96
C PHE A 12 -6.22 -11.61 9.89
N SER A 13 -6.38 -12.12 11.12
CA SER A 13 -5.31 -12.17 12.12
C SER A 13 -5.53 -13.39 13.00
N GLN A 14 -4.57 -14.31 13.00
CA GLN A 14 -4.64 -15.57 13.73
C GLN A 14 -3.28 -15.89 14.33
N ASN A 15 -3.26 -16.61 15.46
CA ASN A 15 -2.03 -16.92 16.20
C ASN A 15 -1.19 -18.04 15.55
N SER A 16 -1.71 -18.69 14.51
CA SER A 16 -1.03 -19.75 13.77
C SER A 16 -1.18 -19.51 12.27
N ILE A 17 -0.11 -19.76 11.51
CA ILE A 17 -0.10 -19.57 10.06
C ILE A 17 -1.16 -20.44 9.37
N GLN A 18 -1.40 -21.65 9.87
CA GLN A 18 -2.40 -22.56 9.31
C GLN A 18 -3.82 -22.01 9.49
N LYS A 19 -4.11 -21.46 10.67
CA LYS A 19 -5.38 -20.78 10.94
C LYS A 19 -5.53 -19.51 10.12
N LEU A 20 -4.46 -18.74 9.96
CA LEU A 20 -4.46 -17.54 9.14
C LEU A 20 -4.80 -17.87 7.69
N ILE A 21 -4.13 -18.88 7.12
CA ILE A 21 -4.38 -19.36 5.76
C ILE A 21 -5.83 -19.81 5.61
N HIS A 22 -6.34 -20.62 6.55
CA HIS A 22 -7.74 -21.06 6.54
C HIS A 22 -8.72 -19.87 6.56
N SER A 23 -8.48 -18.91 7.46
CA SER A 23 -9.30 -17.70 7.60
C SER A 23 -9.30 -16.86 6.30
N VAL A 24 -8.12 -16.69 5.69
CA VAL A 24 -7.98 -15.98 4.41
C VAL A 24 -8.70 -16.71 3.27
N MET A 25 -8.74 -18.03 3.25
CA MET A 25 -9.40 -18.79 2.19
C MET A 25 -10.93 -18.83 2.34
N TYR A 26 -11.43 -19.03 3.55
CA TYR A 26 -12.82 -19.47 3.74
C TYR A 26 -13.67 -18.55 4.61
N GLU A 27 -13.06 -17.77 5.50
CA GLU A 27 -13.80 -16.94 6.44
C GLU A 27 -13.98 -15.51 5.92
N GLN A 28 -15.04 -14.84 6.38
CA GLN A 28 -15.21 -13.41 6.19
C GLN A 28 -14.58 -12.67 7.38
N PRO A 29 -13.86 -11.55 7.15
CA PRO A 29 -13.28 -10.79 8.23
C PRO A 29 -14.39 -10.08 9.02
N PRO A 30 -14.15 -9.77 10.31
CA PRO A 30 -15.12 -9.01 11.10
C PRO A 30 -15.24 -7.58 10.57
N PHE A 31 -16.46 -7.06 10.44
CA PHE A 31 -16.71 -5.69 9.99
C PHE A 31 -17.31 -4.85 11.13
N PRO A 32 -16.54 -3.91 11.72
CA PRO A 32 -17.02 -3.04 12.79
C PRO A 32 -18.29 -2.26 12.44
N VAL A 33 -19.18 -2.06 13.43
CA VAL A 33 -20.48 -1.38 13.24
C VAL A 33 -20.37 0.09 12.84
N ASN A 34 -19.22 0.73 13.12
CA ASN A 34 -18.97 2.13 12.80
C ASN A 34 -18.53 2.37 11.35
N LEU A 35 -18.42 1.33 10.51
CA LEU A 35 -18.17 1.49 9.09
C LEU A 35 -19.48 1.86 8.38
N SER A 36 -19.43 2.82 7.45
CA SER A 36 -20.56 3.13 6.59
C SER A 36 -20.95 1.92 5.74
N SER A 37 -22.23 1.83 5.35
CA SER A 37 -22.75 0.75 4.50
C SER A 37 -21.93 0.61 3.22
N ASP A 38 -21.70 1.72 2.52
CA ASP A 38 -21.00 1.72 1.24
C ASP A 38 -19.53 1.32 1.39
N PHE A 39 -18.88 1.67 2.50
CA PHE A 39 -17.50 1.23 2.73
C PHE A 39 -17.41 -0.25 3.09
N ARG A 40 -18.40 -0.76 3.85
CA ARG A 40 -18.50 -2.19 4.15
C ARG A 40 -18.71 -3.01 2.88
N GLU A 41 -19.63 -2.58 2.02
CA GLU A 41 -19.92 -3.20 0.73
C GLU A 41 -18.66 -3.24 -0.14
N LEU A 42 -17.97 -2.10 -0.30
CA LEU A 42 -16.69 -2.03 -1.01
C LEU A 42 -15.67 -3.05 -0.50
N LEU A 43 -15.52 -3.16 0.82
CA LEU A 43 -14.57 -4.11 1.41
C LEU A 43 -14.97 -5.56 1.17
N GLN A 44 -16.27 -5.88 1.16
CA GLN A 44 -16.75 -7.23 0.87
C GLN A 44 -16.45 -7.61 -0.58
N GLU A 45 -16.74 -6.73 -1.54
CA GLU A 45 -16.47 -6.98 -2.96
C GLU A 45 -14.96 -7.09 -3.28
N LEU A 46 -14.13 -6.31 -2.59
CA LEU A 46 -12.67 -6.39 -2.72
C LEU A 46 -12.08 -7.64 -2.05
N LEU A 47 -12.71 -8.16 -0.99
CA LEU A 47 -12.27 -9.35 -0.25
C LEU A 47 -13.00 -10.63 -0.69
N GLU A 48 -13.70 -10.56 -1.82
CA GLU A 48 -14.31 -11.71 -2.49
C GLU A 48 -13.25 -12.80 -2.74
N LYS A 49 -13.58 -14.03 -2.34
CA LYS A 49 -12.67 -15.17 -2.37
C LYS A 49 -12.44 -15.63 -3.80
N ASN A 50 -13.48 -15.63 -4.62
CA ASN A 50 -13.37 -15.96 -6.03
C ASN A 50 -12.74 -14.77 -6.80
N PRO A 51 -11.52 -14.90 -7.33
CA PRO A 51 -10.87 -13.80 -8.04
C PRO A 51 -11.67 -13.30 -9.24
N ASN A 52 -12.44 -14.18 -9.92
CA ASN A 52 -13.24 -13.82 -11.08
C ASN A 52 -14.52 -13.04 -10.73
N LYS A 53 -14.84 -12.90 -9.44
CA LYS A 53 -15.96 -12.08 -8.95
C LYS A 53 -15.48 -10.86 -8.16
N ARG A 54 -14.17 -10.74 -7.97
CA ARG A 54 -13.58 -9.69 -7.14
C ARG A 54 -13.66 -8.35 -7.86
N LEU A 55 -14.10 -7.33 -7.14
CA LEU A 55 -14.13 -5.97 -7.68
C LEU A 55 -12.73 -5.55 -8.15
N GLY A 56 -12.65 -4.98 -9.36
CA GLY A 56 -11.41 -4.61 -10.03
C GLY A 56 -10.85 -5.69 -10.96
N THR A 57 -11.23 -6.96 -10.77
CA THR A 57 -11.17 -7.98 -11.84
C THR A 57 -12.44 -7.91 -12.68
N THR A 58 -13.57 -7.77 -11.99
CA THR A 58 -14.87 -7.47 -12.58
C THR A 58 -15.33 -6.09 -12.11
N GLY A 59 -15.83 -5.27 -13.04
CA GLY A 59 -16.29 -3.91 -12.73
C GLY A 59 -15.14 -2.92 -12.46
N ASP A 60 -15.51 -1.64 -12.41
CA ASP A 60 -14.58 -0.54 -12.14
C ASP A 60 -14.74 -0.06 -10.70
N ILE A 61 -13.66 -0.16 -9.92
CA ILE A 61 -13.60 0.31 -8.52
C ILE A 61 -14.00 1.79 -8.42
N ARG A 62 -13.70 2.60 -9.46
CA ARG A 62 -13.97 4.04 -9.47
C ARG A 62 -15.48 4.38 -9.46
N GLN A 63 -16.31 3.45 -9.91
CA GLN A 63 -17.77 3.61 -9.99
C GLN A 63 -18.50 3.16 -8.72
N HIS A 64 -17.80 2.58 -7.75
CA HIS A 64 -18.41 2.13 -6.50
C HIS A 64 -18.95 3.32 -5.71
N ARG A 65 -20.14 3.19 -5.09
CA ARG A 65 -20.85 4.28 -4.37
C ARG A 65 -19.99 4.98 -3.31
N PHE A 66 -19.13 4.22 -2.63
CA PHE A 66 -18.14 4.78 -1.70
C PHE A 66 -17.30 5.94 -2.28
N TYR A 67 -17.00 5.90 -3.59
CA TYR A 67 -16.23 6.94 -4.28
C TYR A 67 -17.08 7.92 -5.08
N GLN A 68 -18.40 7.94 -4.92
CA GLN A 68 -19.30 8.80 -5.72
C GLN A 68 -18.97 10.30 -5.63
N SER A 69 -18.34 10.74 -4.53
CA SER A 69 -17.95 12.14 -4.34
C SER A 69 -16.56 12.48 -4.90
N VAL A 70 -15.86 11.50 -5.50
CA VAL A 70 -14.51 11.68 -6.01
C VAL A 70 -14.56 12.10 -7.47
N ASP A 71 -14.06 13.29 -7.76
CA ASP A 71 -13.71 13.68 -9.13
C ASP A 71 -12.34 13.09 -9.48
N TRP A 72 -12.34 11.98 -10.20
CA TRP A 72 -11.13 11.25 -10.60
C TRP A 72 -10.23 12.08 -11.50
N THR A 73 -10.79 12.92 -12.38
CA THR A 73 -10.00 13.76 -13.28
C THR A 73 -9.32 14.89 -12.51
N ALA A 74 -10.01 15.51 -11.55
CA ALA A 74 -9.38 16.50 -10.68
C ALA A 74 -8.31 15.88 -9.76
N LEU A 75 -8.55 14.65 -9.27
CA LEU A 75 -7.59 13.91 -8.44
C LEU A 75 -6.29 13.62 -9.20
N GLU A 76 -6.40 13.07 -10.41
CA GLU A 76 -5.25 12.73 -11.28
C GLU A 76 -4.44 13.98 -11.68
N ASN A 77 -5.13 15.11 -11.87
CA ASN A 77 -4.49 16.40 -12.14
C ASN A 77 -4.00 17.12 -10.87
N MET A 78 -3.99 16.45 -9.71
CA MET A 78 -3.55 17.00 -8.42
C MET A 78 -4.29 18.28 -7.99
N LYS A 79 -5.53 18.47 -8.44
CA LYS A 79 -6.35 19.66 -8.13
C LYS A 79 -7.13 19.52 -6.82
N ILE A 80 -7.19 18.32 -6.25
CA ILE A 80 -7.83 18.05 -4.96
C ILE A 80 -6.78 18.17 -3.86
N SER A 81 -7.05 18.99 -2.83
CA SER A 81 -6.13 19.10 -1.70
C SER A 81 -6.17 17.83 -0.85
N PRO A 82 -5.00 17.25 -0.47
CA PRO A 82 -4.97 16.09 0.40
C PRO A 82 -5.62 16.39 1.76
N PRO A 83 -6.42 15.48 2.33
CA PRO A 83 -7.09 15.69 3.61
C PRO A 83 -6.13 15.76 4.79
N ALA A 84 -4.96 15.11 4.68
CA ALA A 84 -3.89 15.17 5.65
C ALA A 84 -2.63 15.71 4.97
N LYS A 85 -2.15 16.86 5.44
CA LYS A 85 -0.84 17.39 5.05
C LYS A 85 0.17 16.98 6.14
N PRO A 86 1.16 16.15 5.83
CA PRO A 86 2.18 15.80 6.81
C PRO A 86 2.90 17.06 7.28
N ARG A 87 3.25 17.10 8.56
CA ARG A 87 4.04 18.20 9.11
C ARG A 87 5.40 18.20 8.42
N ALA A 88 5.86 19.36 7.98
CA ALA A 88 7.23 19.51 7.50
C ALA A 88 8.18 19.18 8.67
N ILE A 89 8.95 18.11 8.50
CA ILE A 89 10.02 17.74 9.44
C ILE A 89 11.20 18.68 9.13
N PRO A 90 11.73 19.41 10.12
CA PRO A 90 12.93 20.23 9.92
C PRO A 90 14.09 19.39 9.38
N ALA A 91 14.95 19.97 8.55
CA ALA A 91 16.07 19.27 7.90
C ALA A 91 17.02 18.54 8.88
N VAL A 92 17.06 18.97 10.14
CA VAL A 92 17.86 18.33 11.20
C VAL A 92 17.27 16.98 11.61
N GLU A 93 15.95 16.89 11.74
CA GLU A 93 15.25 15.66 12.14
C GLU A 93 15.16 14.65 10.98
N THR A 94 15.10 15.13 9.72
CA THR A 94 15.15 14.24 8.54
C THR A 94 16.45 13.46 8.48
N ASN A 95 17.59 14.08 8.85
CA ASN A 95 18.89 13.41 8.85
C ASN A 95 18.96 12.26 9.86
N VAL A 96 18.28 12.40 11.02
CA VAL A 96 18.25 11.36 12.06
C VAL A 96 17.40 10.17 11.60
N ILE A 97 16.19 10.44 11.10
CA ILE A 97 15.28 9.40 10.57
C ILE A 97 15.93 8.67 9.39
N GLN A 98 16.57 9.42 8.49
CA GLN A 98 17.23 8.85 7.32
C GLN A 98 18.46 8.02 7.71
N LYS A 99 19.23 8.44 8.71
CA LYS A 99 20.36 7.64 9.23
C LYS A 99 19.90 6.35 9.90
N GLU A 100 18.85 6.40 10.72
CA GLU A 100 18.27 5.21 11.36
C GLU A 100 17.68 4.24 10.33
N LEU A 101 16.90 4.75 9.37
CA LEU A 101 16.30 3.92 8.32
C LEU A 101 17.32 3.32 7.36
N LEU A 102 18.44 4.00 7.12
CA LEU A 102 19.46 3.56 6.17
C LEU A 102 20.67 2.90 6.83
N SER A 103 20.65 2.66 8.14
CA SER A 103 21.78 2.02 8.83
C SER A 103 22.11 0.64 8.25
N PHE A 104 21.11 -0.08 7.72
CA PHE A 104 21.31 -1.37 7.05
C PHE A 104 22.17 -1.28 5.77
N LEU A 105 22.32 -0.09 5.17
CA LEU A 105 23.20 0.10 4.01
C LEU A 105 24.67 0.19 4.39
N GLU A 106 24.99 0.63 5.61
CA GLU A 106 26.36 0.66 6.12
C GLU A 106 26.94 -0.77 6.21
N ASP A 107 26.10 -1.77 6.49
CA ASP A 107 26.49 -3.19 6.53
C ASP A 107 26.71 -3.81 5.12
N MET A 108 26.13 -3.21 4.07
CA MET A 108 26.22 -3.73 2.69
C MET A 108 27.58 -3.44 2.03
N GLU A 109 28.33 -2.45 2.50
CA GLU A 109 29.68 -2.17 2.00
C GLU A 109 30.62 -3.37 2.21
N PHE A 110 30.38 -4.19 3.24
CA PHE A 110 31.20 -5.37 3.57
C PHE A 110 31.00 -6.56 2.61
N ILE A 111 29.85 -6.67 1.95
CA ILE A 111 29.53 -7.80 1.04
C ILE A 111 30.25 -7.64 -0.31
N SER A 112 30.54 -6.40 -0.72
CA SER A 112 31.23 -6.10 -1.98
C SER A 112 32.69 -6.59 -2.02
N ALA A 113 33.30 -6.85 -0.87
CA ALA A 113 34.71 -7.23 -0.76
C ALA A 113 35.00 -8.72 -1.02
N SER A 114 33.98 -9.59 -1.17
CA SER A 114 34.18 -11.06 -1.18
C SER A 114 33.49 -11.86 -2.29
N GLY A 115 32.87 -11.28 -3.31
CA GLY A 115 32.15 -12.09 -4.32
C GLY A 115 32.06 -11.44 -5.68
N GLY A 116 32.27 -12.25 -6.73
CA GLY A 116 32.45 -11.82 -8.12
C GLY A 116 31.47 -10.75 -8.60
N SER A 117 32.00 -9.81 -9.39
CA SER A 117 31.26 -8.73 -10.02
C SER A 117 30.19 -9.28 -10.97
N THR A 118 29.04 -9.64 -10.42
CA THR A 118 27.85 -9.95 -11.19
C THR A 118 27.20 -8.62 -11.50
N MET A 119 27.65 -7.97 -12.58
CA MET A 119 26.99 -6.78 -13.10
C MET A 119 25.59 -7.19 -13.57
N ILE A 120 24.56 -6.73 -12.86
CA ILE A 120 23.19 -6.89 -13.31
C ILE A 120 23.00 -5.89 -14.46
N GLN A 121 23.02 -6.43 -15.68
CA GLN A 121 22.80 -5.65 -16.90
C GLN A 121 21.39 -5.04 -16.87
N ASP A 122 21.23 -3.88 -17.50
CA ASP A 122 19.96 -3.16 -17.64
C ASP A 122 19.29 -2.63 -16.35
N LEU A 123 20.03 -2.57 -15.23
CA LEU A 123 19.56 -1.83 -14.04
C LEU A 123 19.64 -0.30 -14.19
N ALA A 124 20.54 0.20 -15.04
CA ALA A 124 20.77 1.63 -15.18
C ALA A 124 19.60 2.30 -15.93
N PHE A 125 18.85 3.15 -15.22
CA PHE A 125 17.80 3.99 -15.79
C PHE A 125 18.07 5.46 -15.49
N LEU A 126 18.02 6.30 -16.52
CA LEU A 126 18.07 7.76 -16.39
C LEU A 126 16.82 8.34 -17.03
N SER A 127 16.05 9.10 -16.26
CA SER A 127 14.90 9.82 -16.79
C SER A 127 15.34 10.80 -17.89
N PRO A 128 14.64 10.87 -19.04
CA PRO A 128 14.91 11.88 -20.07
C PRO A 128 14.87 13.32 -19.53
N SER A 129 14.08 13.57 -18.49
CA SER A 129 13.98 14.87 -17.82
C SER A 129 15.23 15.28 -17.03
N TRP A 130 16.20 14.38 -16.88
CA TRP A 130 17.46 14.63 -16.16
C TRP A 130 18.67 14.76 -17.10
N LYS A 131 18.44 14.74 -18.43
CA LYS A 131 19.46 15.15 -19.39
C LYS A 131 19.53 16.68 -19.38
N ILE A 132 20.58 17.21 -18.75
CA ILE A 132 20.95 18.64 -18.74
C ILE A 132 21.45 19.03 -20.13
#